data_AF-A0A5J5D7U1-F1
#
_entry.id   AF-A0A5J5D7U1-F1
#
_cell.length_a   1.000
_cell.length_b   1.000
_cell.length_c   1.000
_cell.angle_alpha   90.00
_cell.angle_beta   90.00
_cell.angle_gamma   90.00
#
_symmetry.space_group_name_H-M   'P 1'
#
loop_
_entity.id
_entity.type
_entity.pdbx_description
1 polymer ?
#
loop_
_entity_poly.entity_id
_entity_poly.type
_entity_poly.pdbx_seq_one_letter_code
_entity_poly.pdbx_strand_id
1 'polypeptide(L)'
;MLQTVSEWLWWECLWLPANVSWSNLEDSDGRVYAKASHLYTALPCALGLLLVRYLFERFLATPLANVWGVRNSVRLTAEPSPILENYFCSQARAPSQADVRYLCKKTSWPEKRVQVWFKRRRNQERPGLRKRFCEASWRCVFYFFAFACGVLALYDKPWLYNMKEVWAGFPKQSMLPSQYWYYLLEMGFYLSLLLSLTFDVKRKDFKEQVIHHIATLTLLSFSWISNYIRIGTLVMAVHDSADILLEVIAGAKVFNYAKWHQTAKVMFVVFTVLFMVTRLVIFPFWLIHCTWVYPVEKFAPFFGYYFFNVMLLVLQMLHLYWAVLISRMVCKVIFSKLEGDDRSDEEENDSDSPEEARSVCVGGRDAMKEYLEKKERGELTAQKVDFLKQNILTPVNLTLTNDGMLHFGDVVMLVNMGGKKRACSALSINADINSLTRIPAPSIQAPCGVSAGKGIQACKRTAFVVTSVDGSPEGSTLHFEQSFALKTTSGVAGGLYLTSDLRSFQKCAKMSRLQEVNLDNGSSFLSWWKIIHFDPQERLEYEGQPVPANVSVLIIHCKTNQALAVLGDHILWTTYGKEYEMTAHTFLDSHKAEQDNNHWILSTCDPAGNGIVLPNPPQSAFNNKELTQANPDI
;
A
#
# COMPACT_ATOMS: atom_id res chain seq x y z
N MET A 1 10.96 46.17 -36.82
CA MET A 1 10.14 45.40 -35.86
C MET A 1 10.98 44.57 -34.91
N LEU A 2 11.76 43.57 -35.36
CA LEU A 2 12.60 42.77 -34.43
C LEU A 2 13.66 43.61 -33.67
N GLN A 3 14.29 44.57 -34.33
CA GLN A 3 15.25 45.50 -33.71
C GLN A 3 14.58 46.42 -32.67
N THR A 4 13.44 47.00 -33.01
CA THR A 4 12.64 47.87 -32.13
C THR A 4 12.12 47.12 -30.89
N VAL A 5 11.70 45.86 -31.07
CA VAL A 5 11.32 44.97 -29.96
C VAL A 5 12.52 44.61 -29.10
N SER A 6 13.69 44.37 -29.71
CA SER A 6 14.95 44.12 -28.99
C SER A 6 15.40 45.34 -28.17
N GLU A 7 15.38 46.53 -28.74
CA GLU A 7 15.74 47.79 -28.05
C GLU A 7 14.81 48.07 -26.88
N TRP A 8 13.51 47.85 -27.05
CA TRP A 8 12.53 47.96 -25.98
C TRP A 8 12.72 46.88 -24.90
N LEU A 9 12.99 45.64 -25.30
CA LEU A 9 13.24 44.52 -24.40
C LEU A 9 14.53 44.70 -23.59
N TRP A 10 15.56 45.35 -24.14
CA TRP A 10 16.84 45.57 -23.44
C TRP A 10 16.95 46.96 -22.82
N TRP A 11 15.85 47.69 -22.71
CA TRP A 11 15.86 49.06 -22.19
C TRP A 11 16.30 49.09 -20.72
N GLU A 12 17.38 49.83 -20.45
CA GLU A 12 18.12 49.77 -19.17
C GLU A 12 17.26 50.13 -17.95
N CYS A 13 16.36 51.10 -18.09
CA CYS A 13 15.45 51.56 -17.03
C CYS A 13 14.45 50.49 -16.57
N LEU A 14 14.17 49.47 -17.40
CA LEU A 14 13.27 48.38 -17.02
C LEU A 14 14.00 47.37 -16.10
N TRP A 15 15.28 47.11 -16.35
CA TRP A 15 15.95 45.93 -15.78
C TRP A 15 17.03 46.26 -14.76
N LEU A 16 17.56 47.48 -14.77
CA LEU A 16 18.66 47.92 -13.90
C LEU A 16 18.24 49.09 -12.99
N PRO A 17 18.88 49.27 -11.82
CA PRO A 17 18.69 50.44 -10.97
C PRO A 17 19.06 51.75 -11.69
N ALA A 18 18.46 52.86 -11.26
CA ALA A 18 18.80 54.19 -11.77
C ALA A 18 20.32 54.45 -11.64
N ASN A 19 20.94 54.89 -12.73
CA ASN A 19 22.39 55.17 -12.89
C ASN A 19 23.29 53.96 -13.22
N VAL A 20 22.75 52.83 -13.70
CA VAL A 20 23.54 51.69 -14.18
C VAL A 20 23.11 51.27 -15.58
N SER A 21 24.07 51.19 -16.50
CA SER A 21 23.89 50.73 -17.89
C SER A 21 24.45 49.32 -18.09
N TRP A 22 24.05 48.64 -19.17
CA TRP A 22 24.60 47.31 -19.51
C TRP A 22 26.10 47.35 -19.77
N SER A 23 26.63 48.48 -20.25
CA SER A 23 28.07 48.68 -20.45
C SER A 23 28.89 48.70 -19.16
N ASN A 24 28.26 48.96 -18.00
CA ASN A 24 28.92 48.86 -16.69
C ASN A 24 29.05 47.40 -16.19
N LEU A 25 28.42 46.45 -16.89
CA LEU A 25 28.44 45.01 -16.61
C LEU A 25 29.28 44.23 -17.65
N GLU A 26 30.14 44.93 -18.39
CA GLU A 26 31.17 44.30 -19.22
C GLU A 26 32.45 44.07 -18.40
N ASP A 27 33.19 43.01 -18.75
CA ASP A 27 34.41 42.62 -18.03
C ASP A 27 35.41 43.78 -17.99
N SER A 28 35.61 44.32 -16.80
CA SER A 28 36.44 45.50 -16.53
C SER A 28 36.99 45.42 -15.11
N ASP A 29 38.19 45.98 -14.89
CA ASP A 29 38.87 46.02 -13.58
C ASP A 29 39.08 44.65 -12.89
N GLY A 30 39.38 43.60 -13.68
CA GLY A 30 39.64 42.25 -13.17
C GLY A 30 38.39 41.52 -12.63
N ARG A 31 37.19 42.10 -12.81
CA ARG A 31 35.91 41.48 -12.48
C ARG A 31 35.32 40.83 -13.72
N VAL A 32 34.82 39.60 -13.55
CA VAL A 32 34.15 38.84 -14.61
C VAL A 32 32.65 38.88 -14.36
N TYR A 33 31.87 39.29 -15.36
CA TYR A 33 30.42 39.39 -15.26
C TYR A 33 29.69 38.30 -16.06
N ALA A 34 28.44 38.03 -15.69
CA ALA A 34 27.59 37.09 -16.38
C ALA A 34 27.11 37.66 -17.72
N LYS A 35 27.50 37.02 -18.83
CA LYS A 35 27.09 37.40 -20.19
C LYS A 35 25.91 36.56 -20.65
N ALA A 36 25.02 37.16 -21.42
CA ALA A 36 23.90 36.46 -22.07
C ALA A 36 24.39 35.34 -23.01
N SER A 37 25.56 35.51 -23.62
CA SER A 37 26.18 34.48 -24.49
C SER A 37 26.49 33.17 -23.74
N HIS A 38 26.70 33.22 -22.43
CA HIS A 38 26.96 32.02 -21.63
C HIS A 38 25.69 31.15 -21.53
N LEU A 39 24.48 31.69 -21.70
CA LEU A 39 23.27 30.86 -21.72
C LEU A 39 23.28 29.87 -22.89
N TYR A 40 23.88 30.22 -24.03
CA TYR A 40 24.00 29.28 -25.15
C TYR A 40 24.87 28.06 -24.82
N THR A 41 25.78 28.17 -23.83
CA THR A 41 26.60 27.04 -23.38
C THR A 41 25.81 26.02 -22.55
N ALA A 42 24.63 26.37 -22.03
CA ALA A 42 23.76 25.42 -21.35
C ALA A 42 23.12 24.41 -22.32
N LEU A 43 22.93 24.74 -23.60
CA LEU A 43 22.39 23.81 -24.59
C LEU A 43 23.33 22.61 -24.88
N PRO A 44 24.62 22.79 -25.23
CA PRO A 44 25.54 21.67 -25.37
C PRO A 44 25.75 20.92 -24.05
N CYS A 45 25.72 21.63 -22.90
CA CYS A 45 25.74 20.98 -21.59
C CYS A 45 24.52 20.05 -21.40
N ALA A 46 23.31 20.52 -21.73
CA ALA A 46 22.08 19.74 -21.66
C ALA A 46 22.12 18.51 -22.57
N LEU A 47 22.61 18.65 -23.80
CA LEU A 47 22.79 17.52 -24.73
C LEU A 47 23.82 16.51 -24.21
N GLY A 48 24.91 16.99 -23.62
CA GLY A 48 25.90 16.15 -22.95
C GLY A 48 25.28 15.37 -21.77
N LEU A 49 24.49 16.04 -20.93
CA LEU A 49 23.79 15.40 -19.82
C LEU A 49 22.75 14.37 -20.29
N LEU A 50 22.09 14.58 -21.43
CA LEU A 50 21.21 13.56 -22.03
C LEU A 50 21.99 12.32 -22.50
N LEU A 51 23.19 12.51 -23.06
CA LEU A 51 24.07 11.39 -23.41
C LEU A 51 24.53 10.64 -22.16
N VAL A 52 24.97 11.35 -21.12
CA VAL A 52 25.37 10.73 -19.84
C VAL A 52 24.21 9.99 -19.22
N ARG A 53 22.99 10.56 -19.24
CA ARG A 53 21.76 9.90 -18.82
C ARG A 53 21.55 8.58 -19.56
N TYR A 54 21.64 8.61 -20.89
CA TYR A 54 21.47 7.40 -21.72
C TYR A 54 22.49 6.31 -21.35
N LEU A 55 23.76 6.69 -21.15
CA LEU A 55 24.81 5.76 -20.73
C LEU A 55 24.55 5.22 -19.32
N PHE A 56 24.16 6.08 -18.37
CA PHE A 56 23.85 5.69 -17.00
C PHE A 56 22.67 4.71 -16.94
N GLU A 57 21.58 5.02 -17.64
CA GLU A 57 20.41 4.15 -17.68
C GLU A 57 20.76 2.77 -18.25
N ARG A 58 21.61 2.71 -19.29
CA ARG A 58 22.01 1.47 -19.95
C ARG A 58 23.01 0.64 -19.14
N PHE A 59 24.04 1.27 -18.57
CA PHE A 59 25.17 0.58 -17.96
C PHE A 59 25.12 0.45 -16.44
N LEU A 60 24.38 1.32 -15.74
CA LEU A 60 24.33 1.35 -14.27
C LEU A 60 22.93 1.03 -13.74
N ALA A 61 21.90 1.77 -14.18
CA ALA A 61 20.56 1.64 -13.61
C ALA A 61 19.89 0.30 -13.97
N THR A 62 20.03 -0.13 -15.23
CA THR A 62 19.49 -1.39 -15.75
C THR A 62 20.02 -2.64 -15.01
N PRO A 63 21.34 -2.81 -14.78
CA PRO A 63 21.85 -3.92 -13.97
C PRO A 63 21.49 -3.79 -12.49
N LEU A 64 21.50 -2.58 -11.90
CA LEU A 64 21.06 -2.37 -10.52
C LEU A 64 19.61 -2.81 -10.31
N ALA A 65 18.71 -2.48 -11.25
CA ALA A 65 17.33 -2.92 -11.23
C ALA A 65 17.20 -4.46 -11.25
N ASN A 66 18.08 -5.15 -11.97
CA ASN A 66 18.10 -6.61 -12.03
C ASN A 66 18.58 -7.23 -10.70
N VAL A 67 19.64 -6.67 -10.10
CA VAL A 67 20.19 -7.12 -8.80
C VAL A 67 19.16 -6.97 -7.69
N TRP A 68 18.41 -5.87 -7.68
CA TRP A 68 17.34 -5.61 -6.70
C TRP A 68 16.01 -6.30 -7.04
N GLY A 69 15.96 -7.16 -8.06
CA GLY A 69 14.78 -7.96 -8.38
C GLY A 69 13.60 -7.14 -8.92
N VAL A 70 13.82 -5.91 -9.40
CA VAL A 70 12.80 -5.03 -9.95
C VAL A 70 12.40 -5.52 -11.35
N ARG A 71 11.49 -6.48 -11.41
CA ARG A 71 10.95 -7.03 -12.66
C ARG A 71 9.69 -6.28 -13.07
N ASN A 72 9.54 -6.02 -14.37
CA ASN A 72 8.27 -5.53 -14.90
C ASN A 72 7.23 -6.65 -14.72
N SER A 73 6.10 -6.34 -14.07
CA SER A 73 4.95 -7.24 -14.05
C SER A 73 4.53 -7.56 -15.48
N VAL A 74 4.29 -8.83 -15.79
CA VAL A 74 3.81 -9.24 -17.12
C VAL A 74 2.44 -8.62 -17.34
N ARG A 75 2.35 -7.69 -18.29
CA ARG A 75 1.08 -7.04 -18.65
C ARG A 75 0.51 -7.70 -19.88
N LEU A 76 -0.75 -8.14 -19.78
CA LEU A 76 -1.48 -8.72 -20.90
C LEU A 76 -1.80 -7.65 -21.94
N THR A 77 -1.43 -7.93 -23.18
CA THR A 77 -1.71 -7.05 -24.32
C THR A 77 -3.23 -7.00 -24.59
N ALA A 78 -3.76 -5.81 -24.88
CA ALA A 78 -5.14 -5.68 -25.35
C ALA A 78 -5.28 -6.33 -26.74
N GLU A 79 -6.39 -7.02 -26.97
CA GLU A 79 -6.67 -7.68 -28.25
C GLU A 79 -6.84 -6.64 -29.37
N PRO A 80 -6.29 -6.83 -30.59
CA PRO A 80 -6.38 -5.83 -31.64
C PRO A 80 -7.85 -5.57 -32.03
N SER A 81 -8.33 -4.34 -31.82
CA SER A 81 -9.66 -3.91 -32.26
C SER A 81 -9.59 -2.45 -32.77
N PRO A 82 -9.71 -2.22 -34.09
CA PRO A 82 -9.58 -0.87 -34.65
C PRO A 82 -10.71 0.06 -34.20
N ILE A 83 -11.90 -0.48 -33.91
CA ILE A 83 -13.07 0.29 -33.47
C ILE A 83 -12.84 0.82 -32.04
N LEU A 84 -12.37 -0.05 -31.13
CA LEU A 84 -12.10 0.33 -29.74
C LEU A 84 -10.86 1.24 -29.65
N GLU A 85 -9.84 1.00 -30.47
CA GLU A 85 -8.64 1.84 -30.54
C GLU A 85 -8.97 3.25 -31.07
N ASN A 86 -9.77 3.35 -32.13
CA ASN A 86 -10.22 4.65 -32.65
C ASN A 86 -11.03 5.40 -31.59
N TYR A 87 -11.93 4.73 -30.86
CA TYR A 87 -12.67 5.37 -29.78
C TYR A 87 -11.74 5.83 -28.64
N PHE A 88 -10.79 4.98 -28.23
CA PHE A 88 -9.83 5.27 -27.16
C PHE A 88 -8.95 6.49 -27.48
N CYS A 89 -8.50 6.60 -28.73
CA CYS A 89 -7.63 7.70 -29.18
C CYS A 89 -8.40 9.01 -29.46
N SER A 90 -9.66 8.94 -29.89
CA SER A 90 -10.43 10.12 -30.33
C SER A 90 -11.42 10.68 -29.32
N GLN A 91 -12.00 9.86 -28.44
CA GLN A 91 -13.07 10.30 -27.54
C GLN A 91 -12.69 10.22 -26.06
N ALA A 92 -12.59 9.01 -25.51
CA ALA A 92 -12.44 8.81 -24.07
C ALA A 92 -11.61 7.57 -23.72
N ARG A 93 -10.69 7.74 -22.77
CA ARG A 93 -9.86 6.64 -22.21
C ARG A 93 -10.62 5.78 -21.20
N ALA A 94 -11.66 6.34 -20.58
CA ALA A 94 -12.57 5.66 -19.67
C ALA A 94 -14.01 5.90 -20.16
N PRO A 95 -14.61 4.94 -20.89
CA PRO A 95 -15.95 5.11 -21.44
C PRO A 95 -17.01 5.10 -20.33
N SER A 96 -18.07 5.91 -20.49
CA SER A 96 -19.24 5.84 -19.62
C SER A 96 -20.06 4.58 -19.89
N GLN A 97 -20.99 4.22 -19.00
CA GLN A 97 -21.83 3.03 -19.21
C GLN A 97 -22.68 3.09 -20.49
N ALA A 98 -23.09 4.29 -20.92
CA ALA A 98 -23.80 4.49 -22.17
C ALA A 98 -22.89 4.20 -23.39
N ASP A 99 -21.64 4.65 -23.32
CA ASP A 99 -20.65 4.46 -24.38
C ASP A 99 -20.24 2.99 -24.53
N VAL A 100 -20.09 2.27 -23.40
CA VAL A 100 -19.80 0.84 -23.43
C VAL A 100 -20.92 0.09 -24.17
N ARG A 101 -22.19 0.41 -23.92
CA ARG A 101 -23.32 -0.22 -24.64
C ARG A 101 -23.32 0.10 -26.14
N TYR A 102 -22.97 1.32 -26.53
CA TYR A 102 -22.79 1.71 -27.94
C TYR A 102 -21.66 0.91 -28.61
N LEU A 103 -20.51 0.79 -27.93
CA LEU A 103 -19.35 0.06 -28.43
C LEU A 103 -19.60 -1.44 -28.53
N CYS A 104 -20.37 -2.03 -27.60
CA CYS A 104 -20.81 -3.42 -27.69
C CYS A 104 -21.64 -3.68 -28.96
N LYS A 105 -22.56 -2.77 -29.30
CA LYS A 105 -23.36 -2.87 -30.53
C LYS A 105 -22.50 -2.78 -31.79
N LYS A 106 -21.48 -1.92 -31.79
CA LYS A 106 -20.58 -1.74 -32.95
C LYS A 106 -19.56 -2.87 -33.13
N THR A 107 -19.11 -3.48 -32.03
CA THR A 107 -18.07 -4.52 -32.05
C THR A 107 -18.63 -5.94 -31.98
N SER A 108 -19.94 -6.08 -31.71
CA SER A 108 -20.59 -7.35 -31.37
C SER A 108 -19.93 -8.09 -30.20
N TRP A 109 -19.21 -7.37 -29.34
CA TRP A 109 -18.55 -7.93 -28.16
C TRP A 109 -19.44 -7.80 -26.91
N PRO A 110 -19.34 -8.76 -25.98
CA PRO A 110 -20.03 -8.65 -24.70
C PRO A 110 -19.45 -7.52 -23.84
N GLU A 111 -20.30 -6.91 -23.01
CA GLU A 111 -19.99 -5.71 -22.21
C GLU A 111 -18.71 -5.86 -21.36
N LYS A 112 -18.58 -7.01 -20.67
CA LYS A 112 -17.41 -7.32 -19.86
C LYS A 112 -16.12 -7.38 -20.69
N ARG A 113 -16.17 -7.83 -21.94
CA ARG A 113 -14.98 -7.94 -22.81
C ARG A 113 -14.53 -6.56 -23.28
N VAL A 114 -15.45 -5.66 -23.60
CA VAL A 114 -15.14 -4.25 -23.92
C VAL A 114 -14.54 -3.55 -22.69
N GLN A 115 -15.15 -3.69 -21.51
CA GLN A 115 -14.60 -3.11 -20.26
C GLN A 115 -13.20 -3.63 -19.93
N VAL A 116 -12.97 -4.94 -20.07
CA VAL A 116 -11.65 -5.56 -19.88
C VAL A 116 -10.64 -5.07 -20.91
N TRP A 117 -11.06 -4.87 -22.17
CA TRP A 117 -10.20 -4.30 -23.21
C TRP A 117 -9.73 -2.89 -22.83
N PHE A 118 -10.63 -2.01 -22.40
CA PHE A 118 -10.28 -0.66 -21.94
C PHE A 118 -9.39 -0.69 -20.68
N LYS A 119 -9.62 -1.63 -19.74
CA LYS A 119 -8.73 -1.82 -18.58
C LYS A 119 -7.33 -2.26 -19.03
N ARG A 120 -7.22 -3.21 -19.95
CA ARG A 120 -5.93 -3.69 -20.50
C ARG A 120 -5.19 -2.60 -21.28
N ARG A 121 -5.90 -1.88 -22.16
CA ARG A 121 -5.33 -0.79 -22.98
C ARG A 121 -4.81 0.36 -22.13
N ARG A 122 -5.52 0.77 -21.07
CA ARG A 122 -5.02 1.74 -20.07
C ARG A 122 -3.79 1.23 -19.33
N ASN A 123 -3.77 -0.06 -18.96
CA ASN A 123 -2.62 -0.68 -18.30
C ASN A 123 -1.39 -0.83 -19.20
N GLN A 124 -1.55 -0.84 -20.53
CA GLN A 124 -0.44 -0.82 -21.48
C GLN A 124 0.23 0.56 -21.59
N GLU A 125 -0.51 1.67 -21.46
CA GLU A 125 0.07 3.03 -21.48
C GLU A 125 0.80 3.38 -20.20
N ARG A 126 0.48 2.69 -19.09
CA ARG A 126 1.23 2.86 -17.85
C ARG A 126 2.69 2.49 -18.16
N PRO A 127 3.68 3.29 -17.74
CA PRO A 127 5.08 2.93 -17.92
C PRO A 127 5.44 1.68 -17.10
N GLY A 128 6.47 0.95 -17.55
CA GLY A 128 7.04 -0.16 -16.78
C GLY A 128 7.71 0.32 -15.49
N LEU A 129 7.66 -0.51 -14.45
CA LEU A 129 8.28 -0.22 -13.15
C LEU A 129 9.78 0.03 -13.30
N ARG A 130 10.45 -0.74 -14.15
CA ARG A 130 11.88 -0.60 -14.45
C ARG A 130 12.24 0.77 -15.03
N LYS A 131 11.41 1.31 -15.94
CA LYS A 131 11.64 2.62 -16.55
C LYS A 131 11.58 3.73 -15.49
N ARG A 132 10.55 3.68 -14.62
CA ARG A 132 10.42 4.63 -13.49
C ARG A 132 11.60 4.57 -12.52
N PHE A 133 12.09 3.36 -12.23
CA PHE A 133 13.26 3.16 -11.38
C PHE A 133 14.52 3.77 -12.00
N CYS A 134 14.79 3.49 -13.28
CA CYS A 134 15.95 4.06 -13.97
C CYS A 134 15.90 5.59 -13.99
N GLU A 135 14.75 6.17 -14.35
CA GLU A 135 14.55 7.63 -14.36
C GLU A 135 14.77 8.26 -12.98
N ALA A 136 14.20 7.69 -11.92
CA ALA A 136 14.37 8.17 -10.55
C ALA A 136 15.83 8.05 -10.07
N SER A 137 16.49 6.94 -10.40
CA SER A 137 17.90 6.70 -10.01
C SER A 137 18.85 7.71 -10.64
N TRP A 138 18.64 8.06 -11.92
CA TRP A 138 19.44 9.08 -12.61
C TRP A 138 19.31 10.45 -11.94
N ARG A 139 18.07 10.88 -11.68
CA ARG A 139 17.80 12.17 -11.02
C ARG A 139 18.36 12.21 -9.61
N CYS A 140 18.20 11.14 -8.84
CA CYS A 140 18.77 11.01 -7.50
C CYS A 140 20.29 11.20 -7.51
N VAL A 141 21.00 10.52 -8.42
CA VAL A 141 22.46 10.64 -8.54
C VAL A 141 22.86 12.06 -8.92
N PHE A 142 22.17 12.65 -9.90
CA PHE A 142 22.44 14.02 -10.32
C PHE A 142 22.24 15.03 -9.18
N TYR A 143 21.07 15.03 -8.54
CA TYR A 143 20.77 15.98 -7.46
C TYR A 143 21.70 15.82 -6.26
N PHE A 144 22.14 14.59 -5.96
CA PHE A 144 23.14 14.36 -4.92
C PHE A 144 24.47 15.06 -5.26
N PHE A 145 24.96 14.90 -6.49
CA PHE A 145 26.18 15.59 -6.92
C PHE A 145 25.98 17.11 -7.03
N ALA A 146 24.84 17.58 -7.53
CA ALA A 146 24.52 19.00 -7.63
C ALA A 146 24.51 19.68 -6.25
N PHE A 147 23.87 19.06 -5.26
CA PHE A 147 23.87 19.57 -3.89
C PHE A 147 25.26 19.55 -3.24
N ALA A 148 26.03 18.47 -3.43
CA ALA A 148 27.39 18.39 -2.92
C ALA A 148 28.28 19.49 -3.53
N CYS A 149 28.17 19.72 -4.84
CA CYS A 149 28.83 20.83 -5.53
C CYS A 149 28.35 22.20 -5.02
N GLY A 150 27.04 22.36 -4.78
CA GLY A 150 26.46 23.59 -4.22
C GLY A 150 26.98 23.91 -2.83
N VAL A 151 27.06 22.91 -1.94
CA VAL A 151 27.64 23.05 -0.59
C VAL A 151 29.12 23.44 -0.70
N LEU A 152 29.90 22.74 -1.52
CA LEU A 152 31.33 23.06 -1.70
C LEU A 152 31.55 24.46 -2.29
N ALA A 153 30.67 24.91 -3.20
CA ALA A 153 30.78 26.22 -3.83
C ALA A 153 30.34 27.39 -2.92
N LEU A 154 29.54 27.11 -1.89
CA LEU A 154 28.95 28.12 -1.00
C LEU A 154 29.50 28.12 0.43
N TYR A 155 30.15 27.04 0.87
CA TYR A 155 30.58 26.84 2.27
C TYR A 155 31.49 27.96 2.79
N ASP A 156 32.41 28.44 1.94
CA ASP A 156 33.39 29.48 2.26
C ASP A 156 32.85 30.90 2.06
N LYS A 157 31.56 31.06 1.72
CA LYS A 157 31.00 32.34 1.30
C LYS A 157 30.16 33.03 2.39
N PRO A 158 30.37 34.34 2.64
CA PRO A 158 29.72 35.04 3.75
C PRO A 158 28.20 35.20 3.56
N TRP A 159 27.72 35.25 2.31
CA TRP A 159 26.29 35.39 2.00
C TRP A 159 25.48 34.12 2.29
N LEU A 160 26.12 32.98 2.57
CA LEU A 160 25.42 31.79 3.07
C LEU A 160 24.92 32.00 4.51
N TYR A 161 25.70 32.69 5.33
CA TYR A 161 25.42 32.91 6.76
C TYR A 161 24.72 34.24 7.03
N ASN A 162 24.96 35.25 6.19
CA ASN A 162 24.35 36.58 6.34
C ASN A 162 23.65 37.03 5.06
N MET A 163 22.32 37.07 5.09
CA MET A 163 21.49 37.43 3.94
C MET A 163 21.68 38.88 3.47
N LYS A 164 22.18 39.79 4.32
CA LYS A 164 22.47 41.18 3.92
C LYS A 164 23.64 41.27 2.92
N GLU A 165 24.57 40.33 2.98
CA GLU A 165 25.73 40.24 2.10
C GLU A 165 25.38 39.76 0.68
N VAL A 166 24.17 39.19 0.49
CA VAL A 166 23.65 38.81 -0.83
C VAL A 166 23.60 40.02 -1.76
N TRP A 167 23.20 41.17 -1.23
CA TRP A 167 23.07 42.44 -1.97
C TRP A 167 24.27 43.38 -1.77
N ALA A 168 25.36 42.91 -1.16
CA ALA A 168 26.57 43.70 -1.03
C ALA A 168 27.27 43.81 -2.40
N GLY A 169 27.57 45.04 -2.81
CA GLY A 169 28.22 45.33 -4.10
C GLY A 169 27.34 45.06 -5.34
N PHE A 170 26.04 44.80 -5.17
CA PHE A 170 25.09 44.76 -6.28
C PHE A 170 24.95 46.17 -6.89
N PRO A 171 24.89 46.35 -8.23
CA PRO A 171 24.91 45.35 -9.30
C PRO A 171 26.30 44.88 -9.79
N LYS A 172 27.39 45.47 -9.30
CA LYS A 172 28.78 45.16 -9.71
C LYS A 172 29.39 43.95 -8.97
N GLN A 173 28.67 42.83 -8.94
CA GLN A 173 29.13 41.59 -8.32
C GLN A 173 29.99 40.78 -9.31
N SER A 174 31.21 40.40 -8.92
CA SER A 174 32.04 39.51 -9.74
C SER A 174 31.54 38.08 -9.64
N MET A 175 31.43 37.42 -10.78
CA MET A 175 31.16 35.99 -10.89
C MET A 175 32.42 35.20 -10.50
N LEU A 176 32.26 34.24 -9.59
CA LEU A 176 33.32 33.30 -9.25
C LEU A 176 33.27 32.06 -10.16
N PRO A 177 34.42 31.43 -10.49
CA PRO A 177 34.44 30.21 -11.30
C PRO A 177 33.60 29.06 -10.72
N SER A 178 33.54 28.92 -9.40
CA SER A 178 32.70 27.91 -8.74
C SER A 178 31.21 28.15 -8.98
N GLN A 179 30.77 29.42 -8.97
CA GLN A 179 29.39 29.80 -9.24
C GLN A 179 29.04 29.60 -10.71
N TYR A 180 29.99 29.88 -11.62
CA TYR A 180 29.82 29.63 -13.06
C TYR A 180 29.49 28.18 -13.35
N TRP A 181 30.33 27.25 -12.87
CA TRP A 181 30.14 25.82 -13.12
C TRP A 181 28.89 25.28 -12.44
N TYR A 182 28.56 25.76 -11.24
CA TYR A 182 27.33 25.36 -10.55
C TYR A 182 26.08 25.79 -11.32
N TYR A 183 26.00 27.06 -11.75
CA TYR A 183 24.90 27.56 -12.57
C TYR A 183 24.79 26.86 -13.93
N LEU A 184 25.92 26.62 -14.59
CA LEU A 184 25.94 25.97 -15.90
C LEU A 184 25.42 24.53 -15.82
N LEU A 185 25.82 23.80 -14.78
CA LEU A 185 25.41 22.41 -14.53
C LEU A 185 23.92 22.33 -14.17
N GLU A 186 23.44 23.18 -13.26
CA GLU A 186 22.02 23.32 -12.90
C GLU A 186 21.16 23.67 -14.12
N MET A 187 21.51 24.75 -14.84
CA MET A 187 20.77 25.22 -16.00
C MET A 187 20.76 24.20 -17.13
N GLY A 188 21.90 23.53 -17.39
CA GLY A 188 22.01 22.44 -18.36
C GLY A 188 21.12 21.25 -17.98
N PHE A 189 21.03 20.92 -16.69
CA PHE A 189 20.19 19.83 -16.22
C PHE A 189 18.69 20.13 -16.32
N TYR A 190 18.23 21.30 -15.87
CA TYR A 190 16.83 21.70 -16.02
C TYR A 190 16.40 21.78 -17.49
N LEU A 191 17.30 22.26 -18.36
CA LEU A 191 17.06 22.26 -19.80
C LEU A 191 17.01 20.83 -20.37
N SER A 192 17.90 19.93 -19.93
CA SER A 192 17.86 18.51 -20.31
C SER A 192 16.56 17.84 -19.88
N LEU A 193 16.05 18.19 -18.69
CA LEU A 193 14.82 17.67 -18.12
C LEU A 193 13.61 18.16 -18.92
N LEU A 194 13.58 19.44 -19.30
CA LEU A 194 12.57 20.03 -20.18
C LEU A 194 12.54 19.34 -21.56
N LEU A 195 13.70 19.08 -22.16
CA LEU A 195 13.81 18.38 -23.46
C LEU A 195 13.34 16.92 -23.36
N SER A 196 13.68 16.23 -22.26
CA SER A 196 13.27 14.84 -22.04
C SER A 196 11.80 14.68 -21.61
N LEU A 197 11.13 15.78 -21.24
CA LEU A 197 9.79 15.78 -20.64
C LEU A 197 8.70 15.15 -21.52
N THR A 198 8.88 15.14 -22.85
CA THR A 198 7.95 14.52 -23.80
C THR A 198 8.09 13.00 -23.87
N PHE A 199 9.28 12.47 -23.59
CA PHE A 199 9.63 11.05 -23.64
C PHE A 199 9.58 10.36 -22.27
N ASP A 200 9.72 11.16 -21.21
CA ASP A 200 9.62 10.76 -19.82
C ASP A 200 8.18 10.37 -19.45
N VAL A 201 8.07 9.60 -18.37
CA VAL A 201 6.77 9.20 -17.82
C VAL A 201 5.98 10.43 -17.37
N LYS A 202 4.81 10.63 -17.97
CA LYS A 202 3.85 11.64 -17.53
C LYS A 202 3.30 11.27 -16.15
N ARG A 203 3.62 12.11 -15.14
CA ARG A 203 3.09 12.02 -13.78
C ARG A 203 1.72 12.72 -13.69
N LYS A 204 0.99 12.53 -12.59
CA LYS A 204 -0.37 13.10 -12.42
C LYS A 204 -0.35 14.64 -12.41
N ASP A 205 0.76 15.20 -11.94
CA ASP A 205 1.10 16.62 -11.82
C ASP A 205 1.92 17.15 -13.02
N PHE A 206 1.73 16.57 -14.22
CA PHE A 206 2.53 16.93 -15.40
C PHE A 206 2.42 18.42 -15.77
N LYS A 207 1.22 19.01 -15.68
CA LYS A 207 1.01 20.41 -16.09
C LYS A 207 1.72 21.37 -15.14
N GLU A 208 1.57 21.12 -13.85
CA GLU A 208 2.19 21.86 -12.76
C GLU A 208 3.72 21.74 -12.85
N GLN A 209 4.22 20.54 -13.16
CA GLN A 209 5.64 20.31 -13.39
C GLN A 209 6.16 21.07 -14.62
N VAL A 210 5.41 21.16 -15.72
CA VAL A 210 5.81 21.99 -16.89
C VAL A 210 5.91 23.47 -16.49
N ILE A 211 4.90 23.99 -15.79
CA ILE A 211 4.89 25.40 -15.33
C ILE A 211 6.10 25.65 -14.42
N HIS A 212 6.41 24.73 -13.51
CA HIS A 212 7.59 24.80 -12.66
C HIS A 212 8.89 24.88 -13.46
N HIS A 213 9.08 24.03 -14.48
CA HIS A 213 10.31 24.04 -15.29
C HIS A 213 10.47 25.34 -16.09
N ILE A 214 9.37 25.86 -16.63
CA ILE A 214 9.39 27.15 -17.32
C ILE A 214 9.73 28.28 -16.35
N ALA A 215 9.11 28.30 -15.17
CA ALA A 215 9.36 29.31 -14.14
C ALA A 215 10.81 29.27 -13.62
N THR A 216 11.33 28.08 -13.31
CA THR A 216 12.71 27.90 -12.83
C THR A 216 13.74 28.24 -13.90
N LEU A 217 13.58 27.79 -15.15
CA LEU A 217 14.49 28.14 -16.24
C LEU A 217 14.48 29.65 -16.54
N THR A 218 13.30 30.29 -16.44
CA THR A 218 13.16 31.75 -16.55
C THR A 218 13.86 32.47 -15.41
N LEU A 219 13.69 32.00 -14.16
CA LEU A 219 14.36 32.55 -12.98
C LEU A 219 15.89 32.40 -13.06
N LEU A 220 16.40 31.23 -13.46
CA LEU A 220 17.85 30.99 -13.63
C LEU A 220 18.42 31.91 -14.73
N SER A 221 17.75 31.98 -15.87
CA SER A 221 18.16 32.82 -17.01
C SER A 221 18.16 34.31 -16.64
N PHE A 222 17.09 34.77 -15.99
CA PHE A 222 16.97 36.16 -15.57
C PHE A 222 17.96 36.51 -14.47
N SER A 223 18.15 35.61 -13.50
CA SER A 223 19.13 35.78 -12.42
C SER A 223 20.55 35.89 -12.98
N TRP A 224 20.87 35.15 -14.04
CA TRP A 224 22.15 35.24 -14.72
C TRP A 224 22.36 36.58 -15.43
N ILE A 225 21.40 36.98 -16.28
CA ILE A 225 21.50 38.20 -17.09
C ILE A 225 21.54 39.46 -16.21
N SER A 226 20.74 39.48 -15.14
CA SER A 226 20.65 40.62 -14.21
C SER A 226 21.72 40.62 -13.11
N ASN A 227 22.68 39.68 -13.16
CA ASN A 227 23.75 39.50 -12.18
C ASN A 227 23.26 39.23 -10.73
N TYR A 228 22.14 38.52 -10.57
CA TYR A 228 21.58 38.08 -9.28
C TYR A 228 22.16 36.73 -8.86
N ILE A 229 23.48 36.55 -9.06
CA ILE A 229 24.15 35.25 -8.97
C ILE A 229 24.11 34.72 -7.53
N ARG A 230 24.37 35.58 -6.54
CA ARG A 230 24.41 35.17 -5.12
C ARG A 230 23.07 34.64 -4.64
N ILE A 231 21.98 35.37 -4.89
CA ILE A 231 20.64 34.92 -4.47
C ILE A 231 20.23 33.65 -5.22
N GLY A 232 20.48 33.54 -6.53
CA GLY A 232 20.09 32.35 -7.26
C GLY A 232 20.90 31.11 -6.86
N THR A 233 22.18 31.24 -6.47
CA THR A 233 22.91 30.10 -5.86
C THR A 233 22.27 29.62 -4.54
N LEU A 234 21.73 30.52 -3.72
CA LEU A 234 21.04 30.14 -2.49
C LEU A 234 19.68 29.50 -2.76
N VAL A 235 18.94 30.02 -3.75
CA VAL A 235 17.66 29.43 -4.18
C VAL A 235 17.89 28.00 -4.68
N MET A 236 18.84 27.78 -5.58
CA MET A 236 19.19 26.44 -6.09
C MET A 236 19.59 25.49 -4.95
N ALA A 237 20.51 25.89 -4.07
CA ALA A 237 20.97 25.02 -2.98
C ALA A 237 19.84 24.58 -2.01
N VAL A 238 18.92 25.49 -1.67
CA VAL A 238 17.74 25.15 -0.84
C VAL A 238 16.82 24.18 -1.58
N HIS A 239 16.68 24.33 -2.90
CA HIS A 239 15.81 23.50 -3.71
C HIS A 239 16.39 22.08 -3.87
N ASP A 240 17.67 21.97 -4.23
CA ASP A 240 18.38 20.70 -4.44
C ASP A 240 18.37 19.80 -3.20
N SER A 241 18.46 20.39 -2.00
CA SER A 241 18.51 19.65 -0.73
C SER A 241 17.26 18.77 -0.51
N ALA A 242 16.08 19.25 -0.90
CA ALA A 242 14.82 18.53 -0.75
C ALA A 242 14.57 17.53 -1.89
N ASP A 243 15.10 17.83 -3.08
CA ASP A 243 14.86 17.05 -4.30
C ASP A 243 15.63 15.73 -4.30
N ILE A 244 16.78 15.68 -3.61
CA ILE A 244 17.47 14.42 -3.29
C ILE A 244 16.54 13.46 -2.56
N LEU A 245 15.93 13.91 -1.45
CA LEU A 245 15.04 13.05 -0.68
C LEU A 245 13.78 12.68 -1.46
N LEU A 246 13.25 13.60 -2.28
CA LEU A 246 12.10 13.33 -3.15
C LEU A 246 12.38 12.17 -4.10
N GLU A 247 13.50 12.18 -4.80
CA GLU A 247 13.83 11.14 -5.78
C GLU A 247 14.29 9.83 -5.11
N VAL A 248 15.01 9.90 -3.97
CA VAL A 248 15.29 8.71 -3.13
C VAL A 248 13.99 8.03 -2.69
N ILE A 249 12.94 8.80 -2.39
CA ILE A 249 11.63 8.27 -1.95
C ILE A 249 10.74 7.83 -3.10
N ALA A 250 10.81 8.51 -4.24
CA ALA A 250 10.23 7.99 -5.48
C ALA A 250 10.84 6.63 -5.81
N GLY A 251 12.16 6.47 -5.58
CA GLY A 251 12.85 5.19 -5.53
C GLY A 251 12.42 4.29 -4.37
N ALA A 252 12.05 4.83 -3.21
CA ALA A 252 11.56 4.04 -2.07
C ALA A 252 10.13 3.52 -2.22
N LYS A 253 9.30 4.10 -3.07
CA LYS A 253 8.11 3.41 -3.59
C LYS A 253 8.52 2.10 -4.30
N VAL A 254 9.72 2.05 -4.88
CA VAL A 254 10.33 0.81 -5.38
C VAL A 254 10.82 -0.11 -4.25
N PHE A 255 11.34 0.44 -3.14
CA PHE A 255 11.63 -0.35 -1.91
C PHE A 255 10.37 -0.94 -1.25
N ASN A 256 9.21 -0.29 -1.40
CA ASN A 256 7.93 -0.83 -0.98
C ASN A 256 7.60 -2.12 -1.77
N TYR A 257 7.99 -2.20 -3.05
CA TYR A 257 7.90 -3.43 -3.85
C TYR A 257 8.98 -4.47 -3.48
N ALA A 258 10.08 -4.05 -2.86
CA ALA A 258 11.11 -4.92 -2.29
C ALA A 258 10.79 -5.43 -0.86
N LYS A 259 9.54 -5.27 -0.39
CA LYS A 259 9.03 -5.68 0.93
C LYS A 259 9.63 -4.92 2.13
N TRP A 260 10.30 -3.79 1.92
CA TRP A 260 10.88 -2.96 2.98
C TRP A 260 9.93 -1.82 3.42
N HIS A 261 8.75 -2.20 3.89
CA HIS A 261 7.66 -1.26 4.20
C HIS A 261 8.02 -0.25 5.30
N GLN A 262 8.83 -0.64 6.30
CA GLN A 262 9.20 0.26 7.40
C GLN A 262 10.16 1.36 6.95
N THR A 263 11.17 1.02 6.16
CA THR A 263 12.11 2.00 5.60
C THR A 263 11.40 3.01 4.70
N ALA A 264 10.48 2.55 3.85
CA ALA A 264 9.69 3.44 3.00
C ALA A 264 8.83 4.43 3.81
N LYS A 265 8.22 3.97 4.91
CA LYS A 265 7.42 4.82 5.83
C LYS A 265 8.30 5.86 6.53
N VAL A 266 9.45 5.46 7.08
CA VAL A 266 10.38 6.38 7.75
C VAL A 266 10.88 7.44 6.77
N MET A 267 11.31 7.03 5.58
CA MET A 267 11.80 7.95 4.56
C MET A 267 10.72 8.94 4.12
N PHE A 268 9.47 8.50 3.95
CA PHE A 268 8.34 9.38 3.62
C PHE A 268 8.12 10.48 4.68
N VAL A 269 8.24 10.15 5.97
CA VAL A 269 8.13 11.14 7.06
C VAL A 269 9.29 12.14 7.01
N VAL A 270 10.53 11.66 6.86
CA VAL A 270 11.72 12.52 6.77
C VAL A 270 11.59 13.52 5.62
N PHE A 271 11.13 13.08 4.45
CA PHE A 271 10.88 13.98 3.32
C PHE A 271 9.77 14.98 3.56
N THR A 272 8.67 14.57 4.19
CA THR A 272 7.58 15.50 4.52
C THR A 272 8.13 16.64 5.39
N VAL A 273 8.89 16.30 6.43
CA VAL A 273 9.51 17.31 7.32
C VAL A 273 10.48 18.19 6.52
N LEU A 274 11.39 17.59 5.75
CA LEU A 274 12.37 18.37 4.99
C LEU A 274 11.70 19.30 3.97
N PHE A 275 10.71 18.82 3.23
CA PHE A 275 9.97 19.60 2.25
C PHE A 275 9.24 20.78 2.89
N MET A 276 8.57 20.57 4.03
CA MET A 276 7.87 21.64 4.75
C MET A 276 8.86 22.70 5.25
N VAL A 277 10.00 22.27 5.83
CA VAL A 277 11.02 23.20 6.34
C VAL A 277 11.67 23.99 5.20
N THR A 278 12.15 23.34 4.15
CA THR A 278 12.87 24.04 3.08
C THR A 278 11.95 24.91 2.23
N ARG A 279 10.74 24.44 1.89
CA ARG A 279 9.85 25.11 0.92
C ARG A 279 8.78 26.01 1.54
N LEU A 280 8.36 25.78 2.79
CA LEU A 280 7.37 26.62 3.48
C LEU A 280 7.95 27.49 4.59
N VAL A 281 9.15 27.18 5.10
CA VAL A 281 9.81 27.99 6.13
C VAL A 281 10.98 28.77 5.54
N ILE A 282 12.02 28.08 5.07
CA ILE A 282 13.25 28.75 4.60
C ILE A 282 12.99 29.58 3.35
N PHE A 283 12.34 29.01 2.33
CA PHE A 283 12.13 29.71 1.06
C PHE A 283 11.32 31.03 1.20
N PRO A 284 10.11 31.07 1.80
CA PRO A 284 9.35 32.31 1.91
C PRO A 284 9.89 33.29 2.97
N PHE A 285 10.24 32.80 4.17
CA PHE A 285 10.61 33.71 5.26
C PHE A 285 12.05 34.19 5.20
N TRP A 286 12.95 33.45 4.52
CA TRP A 286 14.36 33.87 4.38
C TRP A 286 14.66 34.37 2.98
N LEU A 287 14.40 33.56 1.93
CA LEU A 287 14.81 33.91 0.57
C LEU A 287 13.91 34.97 -0.08
N ILE A 288 12.58 34.80 -0.04
CA ILE A 288 11.65 35.81 -0.57
C ILE A 288 11.71 37.09 0.28
N HIS A 289 11.82 36.98 1.61
CA HIS A 289 12.03 38.15 2.45
C HIS A 289 13.34 38.89 2.10
N CYS A 290 14.42 38.15 1.83
CA CYS A 290 15.70 38.72 1.42
C CYS A 290 15.61 39.49 0.10
N THR A 291 14.82 39.00 -0.86
CA THR A 291 14.63 39.68 -2.16
C THR A 291 13.60 40.79 -2.12
N TRP A 292 12.70 40.80 -1.14
CA TRP A 292 11.64 41.79 -1.01
C TRP A 292 12.06 43.02 -0.18
N VAL A 293 12.86 42.83 0.87
CA VAL A 293 13.17 43.91 1.83
C VAL A 293 14.51 44.57 1.53
N TYR A 294 15.61 43.81 1.52
CA TYR A 294 16.96 44.38 1.46
C TYR A 294 17.31 45.16 0.18
N PRO A 295 16.81 44.82 -1.02
CA PRO A 295 17.07 45.62 -2.23
C PRO A 295 16.46 47.01 -2.16
N VAL A 296 15.25 47.13 -1.59
CA VAL A 296 14.49 48.38 -1.52
C VAL A 296 15.12 49.37 -0.55
N GLU A 297 15.87 48.87 0.45
CA GLU A 297 16.68 49.71 1.34
C GLU A 297 17.86 50.40 0.61
N LYS A 298 18.32 49.84 -0.51
CA LYS A 298 19.51 50.32 -1.25
C LYS A 298 19.17 50.98 -2.59
N PHE A 299 18.11 50.53 -3.25
CA PHE A 299 17.74 50.96 -4.61
C PHE A 299 16.24 51.22 -4.72
N ALA A 300 15.85 52.20 -5.54
CA ALA A 300 14.45 52.38 -5.88
C ALA A 300 13.91 51.15 -6.63
N PRO A 301 12.67 50.71 -6.38
CA PRO A 301 12.09 49.58 -7.08
C PRO A 301 12.02 49.82 -8.60
N PHE A 302 12.42 48.82 -9.38
CA PHE A 302 12.38 48.82 -10.86
C PHE A 302 11.68 47.57 -11.38
N PHE A 303 11.36 47.51 -12.68
CA PHE A 303 10.55 46.42 -13.24
C PHE A 303 11.21 45.03 -13.05
N GLY A 304 12.52 44.90 -13.26
CA GLY A 304 13.27 43.66 -13.03
C GLY A 304 13.16 43.12 -11.59
N TYR A 305 13.12 44.00 -10.59
CA TYR A 305 12.88 43.63 -9.19
C TYR A 305 11.48 43.02 -9.00
N TYR A 306 10.44 43.64 -9.56
CA TYR A 306 9.07 43.12 -9.48
C TYR A 306 8.93 41.81 -10.23
N PHE A 307 9.50 41.71 -11.44
CA PHE A 307 9.47 40.50 -12.27
C PHE A 307 10.08 39.30 -11.53
N PHE A 308 11.27 39.47 -10.95
CA PHE A 308 11.94 38.40 -10.21
C PHE A 308 11.12 37.94 -9.00
N ASN A 309 10.62 38.87 -8.19
CA ASN A 309 9.81 38.53 -7.01
C ASN A 309 8.47 37.87 -7.39
N VAL A 310 7.80 38.32 -8.47
CA VAL A 310 6.58 37.67 -8.97
C VAL A 310 6.87 36.23 -9.41
N MET A 311 7.97 35.98 -10.12
CA MET A 311 8.33 34.62 -10.53
C MET A 311 8.68 33.72 -9.33
N LEU A 312 9.34 34.26 -8.29
CA LEU A 312 9.55 33.54 -7.02
C LEU A 312 8.22 33.22 -6.30
N LEU A 313 7.23 34.13 -6.35
CA LEU A 313 5.90 33.89 -5.81
C LEU A 313 5.13 32.82 -6.60
N VAL A 314 5.24 32.80 -7.93
CA VAL A 314 4.68 31.71 -8.76
C VAL A 314 5.27 30.36 -8.32
N LEU A 315 6.58 30.31 -8.09
CA LEU A 315 7.25 29.11 -7.58
C LEU A 315 6.76 28.73 -6.18
N GLN A 316 6.56 29.71 -5.28
CA GLN A 316 6.00 29.48 -3.95
C GLN A 316 4.56 28.93 -3.99
N MET A 317 3.72 29.41 -4.91
CA MET A 317 2.35 28.91 -5.07
C MET A 317 2.33 27.44 -5.51
N LEU A 318 3.26 27.04 -6.38
CA LEU A 318 3.43 25.63 -6.76
C LEU A 318 3.90 24.78 -5.56
N HIS A 319 4.82 25.30 -4.73
CA HIS A 319 5.23 24.62 -3.50
C HIS A 319 4.08 24.44 -2.51
N LEU A 320 3.21 25.46 -2.35
CA LEU A 320 2.00 25.36 -1.52
C LEU A 320 1.04 24.30 -2.06
N TYR A 321 0.85 24.25 -3.38
CA TYR A 321 0.04 23.22 -4.03
C TYR A 321 0.55 21.81 -3.70
N TRP A 322 1.84 21.55 -3.88
CA TRP A 322 2.43 20.25 -3.54
C TRP A 322 2.43 19.96 -2.04
N ALA A 323 2.61 20.96 -1.18
CA ALA A 323 2.51 20.82 0.27
C ALA A 323 1.12 20.34 0.72
N VAL A 324 0.05 20.83 0.07
CA VAL A 324 -1.32 20.37 0.32
C VAL A 324 -1.49 18.91 -0.09
N LEU A 325 -0.95 18.51 -1.24
CA LEU A 325 -1.00 17.11 -1.70
C LEU A 325 -0.25 16.17 -0.74
N ILE A 326 0.95 16.54 -0.32
CA ILE A 326 1.75 15.76 0.63
C ILE A 326 1.02 15.66 1.98
N SER A 327 0.47 16.77 2.48
CA SER A 327 -0.29 16.78 3.74
C SER A 327 -1.53 15.88 3.67
N ARG A 328 -2.27 15.89 2.55
CA ARG A 328 -3.40 14.98 2.34
C ARG A 328 -2.99 13.51 2.40
N MET A 329 -1.84 13.15 1.79
CA MET A 329 -1.30 11.80 1.88
C MET A 329 -0.92 11.41 3.31
N VAL A 330 -0.29 12.32 4.07
CA VAL A 330 0.09 12.08 5.48
C VAL A 330 -1.15 11.90 6.35
N CYS A 331 -2.16 12.77 6.21
CA CYS A 331 -3.43 12.64 6.93
C CYS A 331 -4.05 11.28 6.65
N LYS A 332 -4.14 10.87 5.37
CA LYS A 332 -4.68 9.55 5.01
C LYS A 332 -3.92 8.42 5.70
N VAL A 333 -2.59 8.44 5.70
CA VAL A 333 -1.76 7.42 6.37
C VAL A 333 -1.98 7.38 7.89
N ILE A 334 -2.14 8.53 8.54
CA ILE A 334 -2.38 8.62 9.98
C ILE A 334 -3.79 8.13 10.33
N PHE A 335 -4.81 8.54 9.57
CA PHE A 335 -6.20 8.14 9.80
C PHE A 335 -6.44 6.66 9.50
N SER A 336 -5.84 6.10 8.44
CA SER A 336 -5.90 4.66 8.17
C SER A 336 -5.24 3.82 9.27
N LYS A 337 -4.24 4.37 9.98
CA LYS A 337 -3.62 3.71 11.14
C LYS A 337 -4.52 3.75 12.39
N LEU A 338 -5.37 4.77 12.53
CA LEU A 338 -6.37 4.88 13.60
C LEU A 338 -7.55 3.94 13.39
N GLU A 339 -7.87 3.57 12.14
CA GLU A 339 -8.90 2.58 11.80
C GLU A 339 -8.45 1.12 11.89
N GLY A 340 -7.20 0.85 12.27
CA GLY A 340 -6.74 -0.52 12.56
C GLY A 340 -6.77 -1.49 11.38
N ASP A 341 -6.81 -0.98 10.15
CA ASP A 341 -6.82 -1.82 8.94
C ASP A 341 -5.43 -1.83 8.29
N ASP A 342 -4.58 -2.74 8.76
CA ASP A 342 -3.28 -3.03 8.19
C ASP A 342 -3.43 -4.21 7.22
N ARG A 343 -4.17 -4.03 6.10
CA ARG A 343 -3.96 -4.90 4.94
C ARG A 343 -4.43 -4.41 3.57
N SER A 344 -3.47 -4.64 2.66
CA SER A 344 -3.56 -4.79 1.19
C SER A 344 -3.71 -3.51 0.38
N ASP A 345 -2.72 -3.35 -0.51
CA ASP A 345 -2.72 -2.44 -1.65
C ASP A 345 -4.01 -2.57 -2.46
N GLU A 346 -5.03 -1.79 -2.13
CA GLU A 346 -6.12 -1.54 -3.07
C GLU A 346 -5.58 -0.63 -4.18
N GLU A 347 -5.56 -1.19 -5.39
CA GLU A 347 -5.28 -0.47 -6.61
C GLU A 347 -6.04 0.87 -6.62
N GLU A 348 -5.30 1.97 -6.77
CA GLU A 348 -5.85 3.32 -6.99
C GLU A 348 -7.02 3.27 -7.98
N ASN A 349 -8.24 3.38 -7.46
CA ASN A 349 -9.43 3.65 -8.24
C ASN A 349 -9.37 5.13 -8.66
N ASP A 350 -8.85 5.38 -9.86
CA ASP A 350 -8.86 6.69 -10.50
C ASP A 350 -10.32 7.04 -10.91
N SER A 351 -11.01 7.78 -10.05
CA SER A 351 -12.17 8.59 -10.41
C SER A 351 -12.32 9.78 -9.45
N ASP A 352 -11.48 10.80 -9.60
CA ASP A 352 -11.71 12.11 -8.98
C ASP A 352 -12.32 13.05 -10.01
N SER A 353 -13.63 13.30 -9.87
CA SER A 353 -14.33 14.48 -10.38
C SER A 353 -14.12 15.65 -9.40
N PRO A 354 -13.82 16.87 -9.88
CA PRO A 354 -13.42 17.98 -9.01
C PRO A 354 -14.64 18.78 -8.51
N GLU A 355 -15.25 18.39 -7.38
CA GLU A 355 -16.22 19.28 -6.71
C GLU A 355 -16.16 19.37 -5.17
N GLU A 356 -15.28 18.64 -4.47
CA GLU A 356 -15.30 18.62 -2.98
C GLU A 356 -14.28 19.52 -2.26
N ALA A 357 -13.77 20.57 -2.89
CA ALA A 357 -12.76 21.43 -2.24
C ALA A 357 -13.34 22.54 -1.33
N ARG A 358 -14.67 22.65 -1.14
CA ARG A 358 -15.29 23.74 -0.34
C ARG A 358 -15.96 23.34 0.98
N SER A 359 -16.06 22.06 1.37
CA SER A 359 -16.79 21.67 2.61
C SER A 359 -15.92 21.39 3.84
N VAL A 360 -14.58 21.38 3.71
CA VAL A 360 -13.68 20.84 4.75
C VAL A 360 -13.67 21.65 6.06
N CYS A 361 -13.96 22.95 6.04
CA CYS A 361 -13.93 23.76 7.26
C CYS A 361 -15.27 23.80 8.03
N VAL A 362 -16.38 23.34 7.44
CA VAL A 362 -17.69 23.27 8.11
C VAL A 362 -17.99 21.84 8.59
N GLY A 363 -17.50 20.82 7.87
CA GLY A 363 -17.75 19.41 8.19
C GLY A 363 -17.12 18.88 9.48
N GLY A 364 -16.14 19.55 10.09
CA GLY A 364 -15.49 19.05 11.31
C GLY A 364 -16.40 19.03 12.54
N ARG A 365 -17.33 19.99 12.66
CA ARG A 365 -18.30 20.04 13.77
C ARG A 365 -19.45 19.06 13.55
N ASP A 366 -19.95 18.98 12.33
CA ASP A 366 -21.05 18.08 11.97
C ASP A 366 -20.61 16.62 11.97
N ALA A 367 -19.40 16.30 11.47
CA ALA A 367 -18.83 14.95 11.55
C ALA A 367 -18.53 14.53 13.00
N MET A 368 -18.09 15.45 13.86
CA MET A 368 -17.92 15.17 15.29
C MET A 368 -19.27 14.93 15.98
N LYS A 369 -20.30 15.71 15.64
CA LYS A 369 -21.65 15.49 16.16
C LYS A 369 -22.22 14.14 15.69
N GLU A 370 -22.07 13.82 14.42
CA GLU A 370 -22.47 12.52 13.85
C GLU A 370 -21.72 11.36 14.52
N TYR A 371 -20.41 11.52 14.79
CA TYR A 371 -19.62 10.54 15.53
C TYR A 371 -20.13 10.35 16.95
N LEU A 372 -20.41 11.44 17.68
CA LEU A 372 -20.96 11.38 19.05
C LEU A 372 -22.34 10.74 19.08
N GLU A 373 -23.22 11.10 18.14
CA GLU A 373 -24.55 10.50 18.02
C GLU A 373 -24.46 8.99 17.67
N LYS A 374 -23.57 8.60 16.74
CA LYS A 374 -23.29 7.18 16.43
C LYS A 374 -22.69 6.43 17.62
N LYS A 375 -21.86 7.10 18.44
CA LYS A 375 -21.29 6.55 19.66
C LYS A 375 -22.35 6.30 20.73
N GLU A 376 -23.27 7.26 20.92
CA GLU A 376 -24.40 7.14 21.85
C GLU A 376 -25.36 6.02 21.42
N ARG A 377 -25.59 5.85 20.12
CA ARG A 377 -26.43 4.76 19.58
C ARG A 377 -25.74 3.38 19.53
N GLY A 378 -24.45 3.28 19.86
CA GLY A 378 -23.73 2.00 19.75
C GLY A 378 -23.56 1.50 18.30
N GLU A 379 -23.52 2.43 17.35
CA GLU A 379 -23.48 2.16 15.91
C GLU A 379 -22.07 2.23 15.32
N LEU A 380 -21.08 2.69 16.10
CA LEU A 380 -19.70 2.70 15.66
C LEU A 380 -19.23 1.28 15.31
N THR A 381 -18.49 1.16 14.22
CA THR A 381 -17.91 -0.11 13.76
C THR A 381 -17.09 -0.76 14.87
N ALA A 382 -16.27 0.02 15.59
CA ALA A 382 -15.51 -0.46 16.74
C ALA A 382 -16.41 -1.06 17.84
N GLN A 383 -17.48 -0.35 18.24
CA GLN A 383 -18.43 -0.86 19.24
C GLN A 383 -19.14 -2.13 18.76
N LYS A 384 -19.45 -2.24 17.46
CA LYS A 384 -20.03 -3.46 16.87
C LYS A 384 -19.07 -4.64 16.90
N VAL A 385 -17.79 -4.41 16.56
CA VAL A 385 -16.74 -5.45 16.62
C VAL A 385 -16.51 -5.90 18.05
N ASP A 386 -16.41 -4.96 19.00
CA ASP A 386 -16.20 -5.27 20.41
C ASP A 386 -17.39 -6.04 20.97
N PHE A 387 -18.61 -5.64 20.65
CA PHE A 387 -19.83 -6.37 21.01
C PHE A 387 -19.83 -7.80 20.44
N LEU A 388 -19.49 -7.97 19.16
CA LEU A 388 -19.40 -9.29 18.54
C LEU A 388 -18.34 -10.16 19.24
N LYS A 389 -17.14 -9.63 19.43
CA LYS A 389 -16.02 -10.34 20.10
C LYS A 389 -16.38 -10.74 21.52
N GLN A 390 -16.96 -9.83 22.31
CA GLN A 390 -17.37 -10.10 23.68
C GLN A 390 -18.41 -11.22 23.76
N ASN A 391 -19.36 -11.28 22.82
CA ASN A 391 -20.41 -12.29 22.83
C ASN A 391 -19.94 -13.66 22.30
N ILE A 392 -19.18 -13.68 21.20
CA ILE A 392 -18.78 -14.93 20.54
C ILE A 392 -17.60 -15.62 21.25
N LEU A 393 -16.74 -14.85 21.92
CA LEU A 393 -15.61 -15.36 22.69
C LEU A 393 -15.99 -15.65 24.16
N THR A 394 -17.27 -15.59 24.51
CA THR A 394 -17.72 -16.02 25.85
C THR A 394 -17.32 -17.48 26.07
N PRO A 395 -16.68 -17.80 27.21
CA PRO A 395 -16.22 -19.15 27.50
C PRO A 395 -17.42 -20.10 27.64
N VAL A 396 -17.25 -21.32 27.17
CA VAL A 396 -18.27 -22.38 27.23
C VAL A 396 -17.62 -23.60 27.88
N ASN A 397 -18.32 -24.20 28.83
CA ASN A 397 -17.91 -25.46 29.43
C ASN A 397 -18.25 -26.59 28.46
N LEU A 398 -17.24 -27.36 28.06
CA LEU A 398 -17.43 -28.58 27.27
C LEU A 398 -18.11 -29.64 28.13
N THR A 399 -18.84 -30.56 27.50
CA THR A 399 -19.47 -31.66 28.22
C THR A 399 -18.40 -32.60 28.77
N LEU A 400 -18.61 -33.10 29.98
CA LEU A 400 -17.72 -34.08 30.63
C LEU A 400 -18.26 -35.49 30.32
N THR A 401 -17.45 -36.29 29.65
CA THR A 401 -17.78 -37.67 29.30
C THR A 401 -17.37 -38.60 30.45
N ASN A 402 -18.34 -39.13 31.19
CA ASN A 402 -18.09 -39.99 32.36
C ASN A 402 -17.55 -41.39 32.00
N ASP A 403 -17.90 -41.88 30.82
CA ASP A 403 -17.57 -43.21 30.29
C ASP A 403 -16.47 -43.16 29.22
N GLY A 404 -15.97 -41.97 28.89
CA GLY A 404 -14.95 -41.75 27.86
C GLY A 404 -15.46 -41.80 26.42
N MET A 405 -16.77 -41.92 26.19
CA MET A 405 -17.36 -42.05 24.86
C MET A 405 -18.11 -40.78 24.45
N LEU A 406 -18.24 -40.55 23.14
CA LEU A 406 -19.00 -39.42 22.61
C LEU A 406 -20.50 -39.75 22.55
N HIS A 407 -21.33 -38.81 23.01
CA HIS A 407 -22.79 -38.93 23.01
C HIS A 407 -23.44 -37.84 22.16
N PHE A 408 -24.62 -38.15 21.62
CA PHE A 408 -25.49 -37.12 21.06
C PHE A 408 -25.92 -36.14 22.15
N GLY A 409 -25.77 -34.84 21.90
CA GLY A 409 -26.00 -33.76 22.86
C GLY A 409 -24.71 -33.21 23.49
N ASP A 410 -23.56 -33.87 23.28
CA ASP A 410 -22.29 -33.41 23.84
C ASP A 410 -21.80 -32.12 23.18
N VAL A 411 -21.35 -31.18 24.02
CA VAL A 411 -20.68 -29.94 23.62
C VAL A 411 -19.19 -30.22 23.53
N VAL A 412 -18.69 -30.31 22.30
CA VAL A 412 -17.32 -30.66 21.94
C VAL A 412 -16.62 -29.52 21.23
N MET A 413 -15.28 -29.56 21.23
CA MET A 413 -14.46 -28.70 20.39
C MET A 413 -13.68 -29.55 19.39
N LEU A 414 -13.76 -29.21 18.10
CA LEU A 414 -13.06 -29.93 17.06
C LEU A 414 -11.66 -29.34 16.88
N VAL A 415 -10.64 -30.13 17.19
CA VAL A 415 -9.24 -29.72 17.12
C VAL A 415 -8.51 -30.52 16.06
N ASN A 416 -7.75 -29.83 15.22
CA ASN A 416 -6.78 -30.44 14.33
C ASN A 416 -5.38 -30.11 14.83
N MET A 417 -4.60 -31.13 15.20
CA MET A 417 -3.28 -31.01 15.81
C MET A 417 -2.24 -30.34 14.90
N GLY A 418 -2.50 -30.31 13.59
CA GLY A 418 -1.53 -29.87 12.59
C GLY A 418 -0.43 -30.90 12.35
N GLY A 419 0.42 -30.61 11.37
CA GLY A 419 1.61 -31.40 11.04
C GLY A 419 2.89 -30.60 11.25
N LYS A 420 4.04 -31.13 10.82
CA LYS A 420 5.38 -30.50 11.02
C LYS A 420 5.50 -29.01 10.61
N LYS A 421 4.64 -28.54 9.71
CA LYS A 421 4.65 -27.17 9.16
C LYS A 421 3.51 -26.27 9.66
N ARG A 422 2.57 -26.80 10.45
CA ARG A 422 1.34 -26.09 10.85
C ARG A 422 1.06 -26.29 12.35
N ALA A 423 0.77 -25.19 13.04
CA ALA A 423 0.35 -25.21 14.43
C ALA A 423 -1.05 -25.81 14.58
N CYS A 424 -1.33 -26.34 15.77
CA CYS A 424 -2.65 -26.81 16.17
C CYS A 424 -3.72 -25.71 15.97
N SER A 425 -4.89 -26.13 15.50
CA SER A 425 -5.99 -25.22 15.16
C SER A 425 -7.34 -25.85 15.45
N ALA A 426 -8.29 -25.06 15.95
CA ALA A 426 -9.66 -25.50 16.22
C ALA A 426 -10.63 -24.99 15.15
N LEU A 427 -11.65 -25.79 14.83
CA LEU A 427 -12.80 -25.35 14.03
C LEU A 427 -13.47 -24.19 14.76
N SER A 428 -13.68 -23.09 14.03
CA SER A 428 -14.23 -21.87 14.61
C SER A 428 -15.17 -21.16 13.64
N ILE A 429 -16.19 -20.52 14.21
CA ILE A 429 -17.13 -19.70 13.45
C ILE A 429 -16.41 -18.45 12.94
N ASN A 430 -16.54 -18.16 11.64
CA ASN A 430 -16.00 -16.95 11.01
C ASN A 430 -17.13 -15.93 10.78
N ALA A 431 -17.55 -15.29 11.87
CA ALA A 431 -18.55 -14.23 11.86
C ALA A 431 -17.92 -12.83 11.77
N ASP A 432 -18.51 -11.99 10.92
CA ASP A 432 -18.18 -10.57 10.77
C ASP A 432 -19.36 -9.70 11.22
N ILE A 433 -19.17 -8.38 11.31
CA ILE A 433 -20.20 -7.40 11.71
C ILE A 433 -21.45 -7.53 10.85
N ASN A 434 -21.27 -7.83 9.56
CA ASN A 434 -22.37 -8.00 8.59
C ASN A 434 -23.19 -9.27 8.85
N SER A 435 -22.66 -10.22 9.60
CA SER A 435 -23.30 -11.49 9.91
C SER A 435 -24.10 -11.43 11.21
N LEU A 436 -24.22 -10.28 11.89
CA LEU A 436 -24.89 -10.17 13.19
C LEU A 436 -26.27 -9.53 13.07
N THR A 437 -27.33 -10.30 13.35
CA THR A 437 -28.71 -9.79 13.46
C THR A 437 -28.99 -9.37 14.90
N ARG A 438 -29.45 -8.13 15.13
CA ARG A 438 -29.72 -7.57 16.47
C ARG A 438 -31.15 -7.82 16.99
N ILE A 439 -32.10 -8.22 16.13
CA ILE A 439 -33.53 -8.33 16.46
C ILE A 439 -34.02 -9.72 16.06
N PRO A 440 -34.75 -10.46 16.91
CA PRO A 440 -35.17 -10.13 18.29
C PRO A 440 -34.11 -10.40 19.37
N ALA A 441 -33.05 -11.15 19.05
CA ALA A 441 -31.89 -11.39 19.91
C ALA A 441 -30.61 -11.45 19.04
N PRO A 442 -29.42 -11.10 19.57
CA PRO A 442 -28.18 -11.16 18.82
C PRO A 442 -27.91 -12.61 18.38
N SER A 443 -27.88 -12.85 17.07
CA SER A 443 -27.56 -14.16 16.48
C SER A 443 -26.75 -14.00 15.20
N ILE A 444 -25.98 -15.03 14.86
CA ILE A 444 -25.24 -15.11 13.60
C ILE A 444 -26.19 -15.51 12.48
N GLN A 445 -26.21 -14.73 11.41
CA GLN A 445 -27.00 -14.96 10.20
C GLN A 445 -26.35 -16.02 9.31
N ALA A 446 -27.14 -17.00 8.86
CA ALA A 446 -26.76 -17.96 7.83
C ALA A 446 -26.85 -17.36 6.41
N PRO A 447 -25.98 -17.75 5.46
CA PRO A 447 -24.84 -18.65 5.65
C PRO A 447 -23.64 -17.93 6.29
N CYS A 448 -22.99 -18.59 7.25
CA CYS A 448 -21.78 -18.08 7.91
C CYS A 448 -20.57 -18.94 7.55
N GLY A 449 -19.40 -18.32 7.33
CA GLY A 449 -18.19 -19.06 7.02
C GLY A 449 -17.62 -19.77 8.25
N VAL A 450 -16.78 -20.78 8.03
CA VAL A 450 -15.92 -21.36 9.07
C VAL A 450 -14.46 -21.14 8.77
N SER A 451 -13.64 -21.11 9.82
CA SER A 451 -12.19 -21.01 9.75
C SER A 451 -11.55 -21.85 10.84
N ALA A 452 -10.28 -22.20 10.64
CA ALA A 452 -9.49 -22.91 11.64
C ALA A 452 -8.60 -21.92 12.40
N GLY A 453 -9.03 -21.57 13.63
CA GLY A 453 -8.37 -20.60 14.49
C GLY A 453 -7.25 -21.24 15.33
N LYS A 454 -6.21 -20.47 15.64
CA LYS A 454 -5.09 -20.94 16.49
C LYS A 454 -5.39 -20.91 17.99
N GLY A 455 -6.45 -20.22 18.40
CA GLY A 455 -6.87 -20.14 19.79
C GLY A 455 -7.59 -21.43 20.21
N ILE A 456 -6.93 -22.24 21.04
CA ILE A 456 -7.50 -23.46 21.61
C ILE A 456 -8.18 -23.09 22.94
N GLN A 457 -9.22 -22.27 22.86
CA GLN A 457 -10.05 -21.90 24.01
C GLN A 457 -11.49 -22.29 23.72
N ALA A 458 -12.12 -22.99 24.67
CA ALA A 458 -13.53 -23.35 24.58
C ALA A 458 -14.40 -22.09 24.76
N CYS A 459 -15.02 -21.64 23.67
CA CYS A 459 -15.92 -20.50 23.64
C CYS A 459 -17.06 -20.76 22.66
N LYS A 460 -18.10 -19.92 22.65
CA LYS A 460 -19.24 -20.09 21.72
C LYS A 460 -18.82 -20.17 20.25
N ARG A 461 -17.65 -19.60 19.91
CA ARG A 461 -17.04 -19.66 18.58
C ARG A 461 -16.51 -21.03 18.18
N THR A 462 -16.00 -21.81 19.13
CA THR A 462 -15.29 -23.10 18.91
C THR A 462 -16.08 -24.30 19.42
N ALA A 463 -17.14 -24.08 20.19
CA ALA A 463 -18.00 -25.10 20.74
C ALA A 463 -19.10 -25.54 19.75
N PHE A 464 -19.17 -26.85 19.52
CA PHE A 464 -20.18 -27.50 18.68
C PHE A 464 -20.88 -28.60 19.46
N VAL A 465 -22.17 -28.78 19.19
CA VAL A 465 -23.04 -29.82 19.76
C VAL A 465 -23.19 -30.94 18.74
N VAL A 466 -22.89 -32.16 19.16
CA VAL A 466 -23.11 -33.37 18.34
C VAL A 466 -24.60 -33.66 18.33
N THR A 467 -25.26 -33.57 17.17
CA THR A 467 -26.72 -33.74 17.05
C THR A 467 -27.04 -34.98 16.21
N SER A 468 -28.03 -35.75 16.66
CA SER A 468 -28.54 -36.91 15.94
C SER A 468 -29.33 -36.48 14.70
N VAL A 469 -29.16 -37.21 13.58
CA VAL A 469 -29.91 -37.01 12.33
C VAL A 469 -30.77 -38.22 11.95
N ASP A 470 -30.54 -39.36 12.58
CA ASP A 470 -31.22 -40.64 12.34
C ASP A 470 -32.38 -40.90 13.32
N GLY A 471 -32.61 -39.98 14.28
CA GLY A 471 -33.66 -40.10 15.29
C GLY A 471 -33.21 -40.81 16.57
N SER A 472 -31.91 -41.13 16.71
CA SER A 472 -31.34 -41.62 17.96
C SER A 472 -31.59 -40.62 19.11
N PRO A 473 -31.92 -41.08 20.33
CA PRO A 473 -32.23 -40.20 21.46
C PRO A 473 -31.00 -39.41 21.93
N GLU A 474 -31.23 -38.19 22.45
CA GLU A 474 -30.16 -37.42 23.12
C GLU A 474 -29.57 -38.22 24.28
N GLY A 475 -28.25 -38.20 24.42
CA GLY A 475 -27.49 -38.98 25.40
C GLY A 475 -27.14 -40.40 24.97
N SER A 476 -27.54 -40.86 23.78
CA SER A 476 -27.05 -42.14 23.24
C SER A 476 -25.64 -42.00 22.64
N THR A 477 -24.87 -43.09 22.71
CA THR A 477 -23.47 -43.12 22.25
C THR A 477 -23.40 -43.06 20.72
N LEU A 478 -22.49 -42.22 20.20
CA LEU A 478 -22.21 -42.10 18.79
C LEU A 478 -21.29 -43.25 18.34
N HIS A 479 -21.65 -43.93 17.25
CA HIS A 479 -20.85 -45.02 16.69
C HIS A 479 -20.12 -44.61 15.40
N PHE A 480 -19.02 -45.30 15.07
CA PHE A 480 -18.34 -45.13 13.78
C PHE A 480 -19.28 -45.47 12.62
N GLU A 481 -19.12 -44.77 11.49
CA GLU A 481 -20.00 -44.81 10.31
C GLU A 481 -21.45 -44.32 10.54
N GLN A 482 -21.84 -44.01 11.79
CA GLN A 482 -23.14 -43.41 12.08
C GLN A 482 -23.20 -41.95 11.61
N SER A 483 -24.30 -41.60 10.96
CA SER A 483 -24.52 -40.23 10.48
C SER A 483 -24.92 -39.32 11.64
N PHE A 484 -24.32 -38.14 11.70
CA PHE A 484 -24.61 -37.10 12.69
C PHE A 484 -24.49 -35.70 12.05
N ALA A 485 -24.90 -34.67 12.78
CA ALA A 485 -24.69 -33.28 12.39
C ALA A 485 -23.95 -32.51 13.49
N LEU A 486 -23.11 -31.56 13.09
CA LEU A 486 -22.44 -30.63 13.99
C LEU A 486 -23.22 -29.33 14.02
N LYS A 487 -23.72 -28.97 15.20
CA LYS A 487 -24.53 -27.77 15.41
C LYS A 487 -23.79 -26.79 16.31
N THR A 488 -23.82 -25.50 16.00
CA THR A 488 -23.26 -24.48 16.90
C THR A 488 -24.14 -24.31 18.15
N THR A 489 -23.57 -23.77 19.23
CA THR A 489 -24.35 -23.48 20.45
C THR A 489 -25.54 -22.54 20.19
N SER A 490 -26.59 -22.63 21.01
CA SER A 490 -27.75 -21.75 20.93
C SER A 490 -27.42 -20.31 21.39
N GLY A 491 -28.34 -19.38 21.14
CA GLY A 491 -28.15 -17.96 21.44
C GLY A 491 -27.37 -17.26 20.33
N VAL A 492 -26.23 -16.65 20.67
CA VAL A 492 -25.47 -15.82 19.72
C VAL A 492 -24.91 -16.61 18.54
N ALA A 493 -24.53 -17.87 18.76
CA ALA A 493 -24.00 -18.71 17.67
C ALA A 493 -25.09 -19.17 16.68
N GLY A 494 -26.37 -18.93 16.98
CA GLY A 494 -27.49 -19.13 16.06
C GLY A 494 -27.98 -20.57 15.89
N GLY A 495 -27.33 -21.56 16.50
CA GLY A 495 -27.73 -22.96 16.34
C GLY A 495 -27.59 -23.50 14.91
N LEU A 496 -26.66 -22.93 14.14
CA LEU A 496 -26.36 -23.27 12.76
C LEU A 496 -25.70 -24.63 12.61
N TYR A 497 -25.97 -25.33 11.51
CA TYR A 497 -25.40 -26.64 11.17
C TYR A 497 -24.21 -26.52 10.23
N LEU A 498 -23.15 -27.31 10.47
CA LEU A 498 -22.00 -27.41 9.58
C LEU A 498 -22.41 -28.12 8.28
N THR A 499 -22.33 -27.41 7.16
CA THR A 499 -22.76 -27.88 5.85
C THR A 499 -21.65 -27.81 4.81
N SER A 500 -21.73 -28.68 3.82
CA SER A 500 -20.91 -28.61 2.62
C SER A 500 -21.70 -29.06 1.40
N ASP A 501 -21.37 -28.53 0.22
CA ASP A 501 -22.05 -28.88 -1.03
C ASP A 501 -21.03 -29.07 -2.15
N LEU A 502 -21.42 -29.77 -3.21
CA LEU A 502 -20.57 -30.04 -4.37
C LEU A 502 -19.97 -28.73 -4.92
N ARG A 503 -18.66 -28.77 -5.21
CA ARG A 503 -17.94 -27.63 -5.79
C ARG A 503 -18.60 -27.19 -7.10
N SER A 504 -19.00 -25.93 -7.16
CA SER A 504 -19.46 -25.27 -8.39
C SER A 504 -18.70 -23.97 -8.61
N PHE A 505 -18.86 -23.33 -9.78
CA PHE A 505 -18.25 -22.02 -10.04
C PHE A 505 -18.70 -20.93 -9.07
N GLN A 506 -19.89 -21.08 -8.47
CA GLN A 506 -20.45 -20.13 -7.51
C GLN A 506 -20.19 -20.53 -6.05
N LYS A 507 -20.13 -21.84 -5.77
CA LYS A 507 -19.93 -22.42 -4.43
C LYS A 507 -18.58 -23.11 -4.34
N CYS A 508 -17.56 -22.38 -3.90
CA CYS A 508 -16.21 -22.89 -3.70
C CYS A 508 -15.46 -22.07 -2.65
N ALA A 509 -14.48 -22.68 -2.00
CA ALA A 509 -13.66 -22.04 -0.98
C ALA A 509 -12.96 -20.80 -1.54
N LYS A 510 -12.84 -19.74 -0.73
CA LYS A 510 -12.45 -18.40 -1.19
C LYS A 510 -11.05 -18.36 -1.79
N MET A 511 -10.11 -19.09 -1.19
CA MET A 511 -8.70 -19.08 -1.57
C MET A 511 -8.34 -20.30 -2.42
N SER A 512 -8.57 -21.51 -1.90
CA SER A 512 -8.18 -22.77 -2.56
C SER A 512 -9.10 -23.18 -3.70
N ARG A 513 -10.31 -22.62 -3.80
CA ARG A 513 -11.36 -23.02 -4.76
C ARG A 513 -11.77 -24.50 -4.64
N LEU A 514 -11.53 -25.12 -3.48
CA LEU A 514 -12.02 -26.46 -3.16
C LEU A 514 -13.48 -26.42 -2.69
N GLN A 515 -14.01 -27.56 -2.25
CA GLN A 515 -15.35 -27.65 -1.67
C GLN A 515 -15.43 -26.79 -0.41
N GLU A 516 -16.32 -25.80 -0.40
CA GLU A 516 -16.47 -24.92 0.76
C GLU A 516 -17.23 -25.62 1.89
N VAL A 517 -16.91 -25.21 3.12
CA VAL A 517 -17.63 -25.61 4.33
C VAL A 517 -18.18 -24.33 4.95
N ASN A 518 -19.47 -24.31 5.24
CA ASN A 518 -20.18 -23.15 5.78
C ASN A 518 -21.20 -23.59 6.84
N LEU A 519 -21.77 -22.64 7.57
CA LEU A 519 -22.80 -22.85 8.59
C LEU A 519 -24.15 -22.35 8.06
N ASP A 520 -25.19 -23.19 8.13
CA ASP A 520 -26.52 -22.89 7.59
C ASP A 520 -27.65 -23.18 8.62
N ASN A 521 -28.83 -22.58 8.42
CA ASN A 521 -29.99 -22.65 9.33
C ASN A 521 -30.74 -24.00 9.28
N GLY A 522 -30.48 -24.84 8.28
CA GLY A 522 -31.26 -26.07 8.03
C GLY A 522 -30.49 -27.36 8.27
N SER A 523 -31.11 -28.30 8.99
CA SER A 523 -30.67 -29.70 9.04
C SER A 523 -31.08 -30.40 7.74
N SER A 524 -30.23 -30.31 6.72
CA SER A 524 -30.42 -30.99 5.43
C SER A 524 -29.39 -32.11 5.25
N PHE A 525 -29.53 -32.92 4.21
CA PHE A 525 -28.51 -33.93 3.87
C PHE A 525 -27.10 -33.31 3.63
N LEU A 526 -27.01 -32.01 3.37
CA LEU A 526 -25.74 -31.26 3.26
C LEU A 526 -25.05 -31.05 4.62
N SER A 527 -25.77 -31.28 5.73
CA SER A 527 -25.26 -31.14 7.10
C SER A 527 -24.86 -32.48 7.72
N TRP A 528 -24.96 -33.58 6.97
CA TRP A 528 -24.71 -34.92 7.48
C TRP A 528 -23.23 -35.27 7.30
N TRP A 529 -22.63 -35.65 8.43
CA TRP A 529 -21.26 -36.11 8.52
C TRP A 529 -21.24 -37.49 9.19
N LYS A 530 -20.18 -38.24 8.97
CA LYS A 530 -19.92 -39.51 9.66
C LYS A 530 -18.48 -39.55 10.16
N ILE A 531 -18.26 -40.24 11.27
CA ILE A 531 -16.92 -40.44 11.84
C ILE A 531 -16.39 -41.78 11.37
N ILE A 532 -15.14 -41.78 10.90
CA ILE A 532 -14.43 -42.97 10.43
C ILE A 532 -13.09 -43.04 11.16
N HIS A 533 -12.61 -44.27 11.40
CA HIS A 533 -11.30 -44.50 11.98
C HIS A 533 -10.19 -43.90 11.09
N PHE A 534 -9.20 -43.25 11.69
CA PHE A 534 -8.17 -42.53 10.94
C PHE A 534 -7.28 -43.49 10.14
N ASP A 535 -6.87 -44.62 10.73
CA ASP A 535 -6.08 -45.64 10.05
C ASP A 535 -6.96 -46.46 9.09
N PRO A 536 -6.67 -46.46 7.76
CA PRO A 536 -7.40 -47.25 6.78
C PRO A 536 -7.45 -48.76 7.05
N GLN A 537 -6.44 -49.34 7.70
CA GLN A 537 -6.34 -50.79 7.92
C GLN A 537 -7.31 -51.27 9.02
N GLU A 538 -7.56 -50.42 10.02
CA GLU A 538 -8.40 -50.76 11.18
C GLU A 538 -9.88 -50.39 10.98
N ARG A 539 -10.23 -49.66 9.90
CA ARG A 539 -11.61 -49.15 9.68
C ARG A 539 -12.70 -50.21 9.77
N LEU A 540 -12.43 -51.39 9.22
CA LEU A 540 -13.41 -52.49 9.17
C LEU A 540 -13.67 -53.06 10.58
N GLU A 541 -12.66 -53.06 11.45
CA GLU A 541 -12.78 -53.60 12.81
C GLU A 541 -13.57 -52.66 13.73
N TYR A 542 -13.44 -51.35 13.50
CA TYR A 542 -14.11 -50.32 14.29
C TYR A 542 -15.50 -49.93 13.74
N GLU A 543 -15.95 -50.51 12.62
CA GLU A 543 -17.26 -50.21 12.05
C GLU A 543 -18.38 -50.55 13.05
N GLY A 544 -19.24 -49.57 13.35
CA GLY A 544 -20.32 -49.72 14.33
C GLY A 544 -19.87 -49.77 15.80
N GLN A 545 -18.57 -49.62 16.11
CA GLN A 545 -18.09 -49.46 17.49
C GLN A 545 -18.37 -48.04 18.00
N PRO A 546 -18.55 -47.85 19.32
CA PRO A 546 -18.74 -46.53 19.90
C PRO A 546 -17.47 -45.69 19.76
N VAL A 547 -17.61 -44.39 19.47
CA VAL A 547 -16.49 -43.48 19.21
C VAL A 547 -15.92 -42.94 20.54
N PRO A 548 -14.64 -43.20 20.86
CA PRO A 548 -14.02 -42.62 22.05
C PRO A 548 -13.81 -41.12 21.90
N ALA A 549 -14.00 -40.37 23.00
CA ALA A 549 -13.69 -38.94 23.04
C ALA A 549 -12.17 -38.71 23.04
N ASN A 550 -11.71 -37.54 22.58
CA ASN A 550 -10.30 -37.13 22.57
C ASN A 550 -9.34 -38.02 21.74
N VAL A 551 -9.85 -38.86 20.84
CA VAL A 551 -9.05 -39.68 19.90
C VAL A 551 -9.04 -39.05 18.51
N SER A 552 -8.00 -39.32 17.73
CA SER A 552 -7.89 -38.88 16.33
C SER A 552 -8.84 -39.67 15.43
N VAL A 553 -9.68 -38.97 14.70
CA VAL A 553 -10.69 -39.53 13.80
C VAL A 553 -10.75 -38.75 12.48
N LEU A 554 -11.39 -39.34 11.48
CA LEU A 554 -11.75 -38.67 10.23
C LEU A 554 -13.23 -38.28 10.25
N ILE A 555 -13.53 -37.06 9.82
CA ILE A 555 -14.91 -36.57 9.69
C ILE A 555 -15.21 -36.45 8.20
N ILE A 556 -16.11 -37.28 7.68
CA ILE A 556 -16.41 -37.37 6.25
C ILE A 556 -17.83 -36.89 5.98
N HIS A 557 -17.98 -36.06 4.95
CA HIS A 557 -19.27 -35.55 4.52
C HIS A 557 -20.07 -36.64 3.78
N CYS A 558 -21.27 -36.97 4.24
CA CYS A 558 -22.04 -38.11 3.73
C CYS A 558 -22.42 -37.99 2.24
N LYS A 559 -22.70 -36.76 1.75
CA LYS A 559 -23.08 -36.55 0.34
C LYS A 559 -21.90 -36.64 -0.63
N THR A 560 -20.74 -36.10 -0.26
CA THR A 560 -19.60 -35.96 -1.19
C THR A 560 -18.47 -36.93 -0.92
N ASN A 561 -18.52 -37.68 0.19
CA ASN A 561 -17.45 -38.55 0.66
C ASN A 561 -16.08 -37.86 0.73
N GLN A 562 -16.09 -36.55 0.99
CA GLN A 562 -14.88 -35.77 1.20
C GLN A 562 -14.66 -35.58 2.70
N ALA A 563 -13.41 -35.73 3.14
CA ALA A 563 -13.02 -35.50 4.52
C ALA A 563 -12.90 -34.00 4.84
N LEU A 564 -13.27 -33.61 6.05
CA LEU A 564 -13.06 -32.25 6.54
C LEU A 564 -11.56 -31.99 6.67
N ALA A 565 -11.09 -30.86 6.16
CA ALA A 565 -9.66 -30.54 6.09
C ALA A 565 -9.36 -29.09 6.47
N VAL A 566 -8.16 -28.88 7.02
CA VAL A 566 -7.58 -27.55 7.23
C VAL A 566 -6.38 -27.34 6.29
N LEU A 567 -6.37 -26.25 5.53
CA LEU A 567 -5.28 -25.92 4.63
C LEU A 567 -4.30 -24.94 5.27
N GLY A 568 -3.09 -25.42 5.61
CA GLY A 568 -2.05 -24.60 6.22
C GLY A 568 -1.49 -23.49 5.33
N ASP A 569 -1.43 -23.72 4.02
CA ASP A 569 -0.86 -22.76 3.06
C ASP A 569 -1.81 -21.61 2.72
N HIS A 570 -3.10 -21.74 3.07
CA HIS A 570 -4.15 -20.79 2.73
C HIS A 570 -4.62 -20.06 3.98
N ILE A 571 -4.03 -18.88 4.23
CA ILE A 571 -4.32 -18.07 5.41
C ILE A 571 -5.50 -17.12 5.12
N LEU A 572 -6.55 -17.24 5.91
CA LEU A 572 -7.68 -16.31 5.97
C LEU A 572 -7.40 -15.19 6.98
N TRP A 573 -7.70 -13.96 6.57
CA TRP A 573 -7.67 -12.79 7.43
C TRP A 573 -9.07 -12.54 7.96
N THR A 574 -9.27 -12.83 9.24
CA THR A 574 -10.55 -12.66 9.93
C THR A 574 -10.43 -11.59 11.00
N THR A 575 -11.56 -11.12 11.53
CA THR A 575 -11.62 -10.16 12.64
C THR A 575 -10.94 -10.67 13.93
N TYR A 576 -10.68 -11.99 14.00
CA TYR A 576 -10.03 -12.70 15.10
C TYR A 576 -8.53 -12.94 14.87
N GLY A 577 -8.00 -12.64 13.67
CA GLY A 577 -6.58 -12.74 13.35
C GLY A 577 -6.27 -13.56 12.09
N LYS A 578 -5.08 -14.18 12.07
CA LYS A 578 -4.64 -15.05 10.98
C LYS A 578 -5.08 -16.49 11.24
N GLU A 579 -6.00 -16.97 10.42
CA GLU A 579 -6.61 -18.29 10.55
C GLU A 579 -6.41 -19.10 9.27
N TYR A 580 -6.68 -20.40 9.33
CA TYR A 580 -6.53 -21.28 8.18
C TYR A 580 -7.87 -21.51 7.48
N GLU A 581 -7.83 -21.62 6.15
CA GLU A 581 -9.01 -21.98 5.37
C GLU A 581 -9.41 -23.44 5.63
N MET A 582 -10.72 -23.66 5.75
CA MET A 582 -11.31 -25.00 5.93
C MET A 582 -12.08 -25.41 4.69
N THR A 583 -11.96 -26.68 4.33
CA THR A 583 -12.58 -27.24 3.12
C THR A 583 -12.99 -28.69 3.34
N ALA A 584 -13.94 -29.19 2.56
CA ALA A 584 -14.20 -30.63 2.48
C ALA A 584 -13.37 -31.21 1.32
N HIS A 585 -12.19 -31.74 1.62
CA HIS A 585 -11.31 -32.35 0.63
C HIS A 585 -10.43 -33.41 1.26
N THR A 586 -10.40 -34.61 0.68
CA THR A 586 -9.54 -35.70 1.15
C THR A 586 -8.13 -35.56 0.58
N PHE A 587 -7.14 -35.25 1.43
CA PHE A 587 -5.73 -35.22 1.07
C PHE A 587 -5.09 -36.56 1.40
N LEU A 588 -4.54 -37.23 0.39
CA LEU A 588 -3.89 -38.53 0.55
C LEU A 588 -2.36 -38.39 0.48
N ASP A 589 -1.65 -39.21 1.23
CA ASP A 589 -0.20 -39.35 1.16
C ASP A 589 0.21 -40.37 0.06
N SER A 590 1.51 -40.68 -0.01
CA SER A 590 2.04 -41.66 -0.97
C SER A 590 1.53 -43.09 -0.75
N HIS A 591 1.03 -43.41 0.44
CA HIS A 591 0.49 -44.71 0.81
C HIS A 591 -1.04 -44.78 0.69
N LYS A 592 -1.69 -43.73 0.15
CA LYS A 592 -3.14 -43.57 0.08
C LYS A 592 -3.82 -43.49 1.46
N ALA A 593 -3.08 -43.13 2.50
CA ALA A 593 -3.63 -42.76 3.80
C ALA A 593 -3.92 -41.25 3.82
N GLU A 594 -4.95 -40.84 4.56
CA GLU A 594 -5.30 -39.44 4.74
C GLU A 594 -4.19 -38.70 5.52
N GLN A 595 -3.89 -37.47 5.11
CA GLN A 595 -2.85 -36.66 5.73
C GLN A 595 -3.33 -36.04 7.06
N ASP A 596 -2.39 -35.53 7.88
CA ASP A 596 -2.68 -34.80 9.14
C ASP A 596 -3.67 -33.62 8.99
N ASN A 597 -3.82 -33.09 7.77
CA ASN A 597 -4.79 -32.05 7.46
C ASN A 597 -6.25 -32.52 7.63
N ASN A 598 -6.49 -33.82 7.51
CA ASN A 598 -7.79 -34.45 7.62
C ASN A 598 -8.08 -35.06 9.00
N HIS A 599 -7.07 -35.17 9.88
CA HIS A 599 -7.23 -35.73 11.22
C HIS A 599 -7.86 -34.72 12.18
N TRP A 600 -8.91 -35.12 12.89
CA TRP A 600 -9.62 -34.30 13.86
C TRP A 600 -9.74 -35.01 15.20
N ILE A 601 -9.77 -34.24 16.27
CA ILE A 601 -10.01 -34.71 17.62
C ILE A 601 -11.24 -33.98 18.13
N LEU A 602 -12.27 -34.73 18.51
CA LEU A 602 -13.44 -34.19 19.19
C LEU A 602 -13.11 -34.14 20.68
N SER A 603 -12.75 -32.95 21.15
CA SER A 603 -12.31 -32.77 22.52
C SER A 603 -13.47 -32.45 23.46
N THR A 604 -13.52 -33.19 24.57
CA THR A 604 -14.47 -33.04 25.68
C THR A 604 -13.74 -32.52 26.93
N CYS A 605 -14.48 -32.19 27.99
CA CYS A 605 -13.85 -31.76 29.25
C CYS A 605 -13.14 -32.93 29.94
N ASP A 606 -11.94 -32.70 30.46
CA ASP A 606 -11.17 -33.68 31.24
C ASP A 606 -11.91 -34.07 32.56
N PRO A 607 -12.11 -35.37 32.85
CA PRO A 607 -12.62 -35.86 34.12
C PRO A 607 -11.84 -35.38 35.36
N ALA A 608 -10.55 -35.05 35.21
CA ALA A 608 -9.68 -34.57 36.30
C ALA A 608 -9.71 -33.04 36.51
N GLY A 609 -10.46 -32.28 35.70
CA GLY A 609 -10.65 -30.84 35.87
C GLY A 609 -9.50 -29.94 35.39
N ASN A 610 -8.50 -30.47 34.67
CA ASN A 610 -7.28 -29.75 34.26
C ASN A 610 -7.24 -29.31 32.78
N GLY A 611 -8.39 -28.96 32.20
CA GLY A 611 -8.46 -28.35 30.87
C GLY A 611 -8.65 -29.33 29.71
N ILE A 612 -8.32 -28.90 28.49
CA ILE A 612 -8.56 -29.63 27.24
C ILE A 612 -7.51 -30.74 27.10
N VAL A 613 -7.94 -31.99 26.96
CA VAL A 613 -7.04 -33.12 26.70
C VAL A 613 -6.62 -33.09 25.23
N LEU A 614 -5.46 -32.51 24.94
CA LEU A 614 -4.80 -32.66 23.65
C LEU A 614 -3.80 -33.81 23.75
N PRO A 615 -3.86 -34.83 22.88
CA PRO A 615 -2.81 -35.83 22.82
C PRO A 615 -1.48 -35.15 22.46
N ASN A 616 -0.40 -35.56 23.12
CA ASN A 616 0.94 -35.06 22.78
C ASN A 616 1.22 -35.34 21.29
N PRO A 617 1.78 -34.37 20.53
CA PRO A 617 2.24 -34.64 19.17
C PRO A 617 3.27 -35.79 19.21
N PRO A 618 3.30 -36.68 18.20
CA PRO A 618 4.26 -37.78 18.18
C PRO A 618 5.68 -37.21 18.29
N GLN A 619 6.36 -37.51 19.40
CA GLN A 619 7.76 -37.17 19.61
C GLN A 619 8.60 -37.98 18.62
N SER A 620 8.95 -37.39 17.48
CA SER A 620 10.00 -37.94 16.64
C SER A 620 11.35 -37.60 17.26
N ALA A 621 12.03 -38.62 17.78
CA ALA A 621 13.40 -38.59 18.26
C ALA A 621 14.32 -37.74 17.35
N PHE A 622 14.84 -36.62 17.87
CA PHE A 622 16.12 -36.06 17.43
C PHE A 622 16.68 -35.10 18.49
N ASN A 623 17.95 -35.36 18.83
CA ASN A 623 18.92 -34.52 19.54
C ASN A 623 18.87 -34.44 21.07
N ASN A 624 19.20 -35.56 21.71
CA ASN A 624 20.28 -35.53 22.70
C ASN A 624 21.59 -35.19 21.99
N LYS A 625 21.92 -33.90 21.88
CA LYS A 625 23.29 -33.40 21.74
C LYS A 625 23.28 -31.92 22.12
N GLU A 626 24.23 -31.55 22.99
CA GLU A 626 24.45 -30.23 23.61
C GLU A 626 23.78 -29.99 24.96
N LEU A 627 24.33 -30.63 26.00
CA LEU A 627 24.75 -29.93 27.23
C LEU A 627 25.72 -30.84 28.00
N THR A 628 26.97 -30.88 27.55
CA THR A 628 28.11 -31.34 28.35
C THR A 628 29.26 -30.37 28.10
N GLN A 629 29.33 -29.32 28.91
CA GLN A 629 30.57 -28.73 29.44
C GLN A 629 30.24 -27.38 30.10
N ALA A 630 30.03 -27.42 31.40
CA ALA A 630 30.44 -26.36 32.30
C ALA A 630 30.97 -27.07 33.55
N ASN A 631 32.30 -27.25 33.59
CA ASN A 631 33.00 -27.68 34.77
C ASN A 631 33.00 -26.50 35.76
N PRO A 632 32.69 -26.69 37.05
CA PRO A 632 32.97 -25.70 38.07
C PRO A 632 34.45 -25.83 38.45
N ASP A 633 35.20 -24.73 38.40
CA ASP A 633 36.32 -24.41 39.31
C ASP A 633 37.08 -23.19 38.78
N ILE A 634 37.40 -22.30 39.73
CA ILE A 634 38.16 -21.02 39.68
C ILE A 634 37.30 -19.76 39.58
#